data_AF-A0A3R7VXB5-F1
#
_entry.id   AF-A0A3R7VXB5-F1
#
_cell.length_a   1.000
_cell.length_b   1.000
_cell.length_c   1.000
_cell.angle_alpha   90.00
_cell.angle_beta   90.00
_cell.angle_gamma   90.00
#
_symmetry.space_group_name_H-M   'P 1'
#
loop_
_entity.id
_entity.type
_entity.pdbx_description
1 polymer ?
#
loop_
_entity_poly.entity_id
_entity_poly.type
_entity_poly.pdbx_seq_one_letter_code
_entity_poly.pdbx_strand_id
1 'polypeptide(L)'
;MTKIANIFFLVFVLIFFFTTYKYYSSKKNIDAKNFNRNNIEDIINKKISDLPILKNDTNNVIEFNDGFSNGIKNEKTRGFWNLLKSE
;
A
#
# COMPACT_ATOMS: atom_id res chain seq x y z
N MET A 1 -5.40 -39.98 -9.47
CA MET A 1 -4.27 -39.30 -8.82
C MET A 1 -4.44 -37.79 -8.78
N THR A 2 -4.72 -37.11 -9.90
CA THR A 2 -4.94 -35.64 -9.94
C THR A 2 -6.11 -35.15 -9.08
N LYS A 3 -7.25 -35.85 -9.06
CA LYS A 3 -8.41 -35.49 -8.22
C LYS A 3 -8.11 -35.51 -6.71
N ILE A 4 -7.35 -36.51 -6.25
CA ILE A 4 -6.92 -36.64 -4.85
C ILE A 4 -5.92 -35.54 -4.48
N ALA A 5 -4.97 -35.23 -5.36
CA ALA A 5 -4.05 -34.11 -5.19
C ALA A 5 -4.80 -32.77 -5.10
N ASN A 6 -5.81 -32.54 -5.95
CA ASN A 6 -6.62 -31.30 -5.92
C ASN A 6 -7.40 -31.16 -4.61
N ILE A 7 -7.97 -32.26 -4.08
CA ILE A 7 -8.64 -32.26 -2.78
C ILE A 7 -7.64 -31.93 -1.67
N PHE A 8 -6.44 -32.52 -1.71
CA PHE A 8 -5.38 -32.21 -0.75
C PHE A 8 -4.97 -30.74 -0.79
N PHE A 9 -4.78 -30.16 -1.98
CA PHE A 9 -4.47 -28.73 -2.11
C PHE A 9 -5.60 -27.85 -1.58
N LEU A 10 -6.86 -28.19 -1.84
CA LEU A 10 -8.00 -27.45 -1.31
C LEU A 10 -8.03 -27.49 0.22
N VAL A 11 -7.78 -28.66 0.83
CA VAL A 11 -7.63 -28.78 2.28
C VAL A 11 -6.49 -27.92 2.80
N PHE A 12 -5.35 -27.90 2.11
CA PHE A 12 -4.20 -27.08 2.50
C PHE A 12 -4.52 -25.58 2.49
N VAL A 13 -5.24 -25.12 1.46
CA VAL A 13 -5.70 -23.73 1.34
C VAL A 13 -6.65 -23.38 2.49
N LEU A 14 -7.60 -24.27 2.82
CA LEU A 14 -8.52 -24.06 3.94
C LEU A 14 -7.78 -23.99 5.29
N ILE A 15 -6.79 -24.87 5.50
CA ILE A 15 -5.95 -24.84 6.71
C ILE A 15 -5.17 -23.53 6.79
N PHE A 16 -4.60 -23.06 5.68
CA PHE A 16 -3.89 -21.78 5.63
C PHE A 16 -4.80 -20.60 6.02
N PHE A 17 -6.00 -20.51 5.45
CA PHE A 17 -6.94 -19.44 5.81
C PHE A 17 -7.41 -19.54 7.26
N PHE A 18 -7.70 -20.76 7.73
CA PHE A 18 -8.14 -20.98 9.11
C PHE A 18 -7.06 -20.59 10.13
N THR A 19 -5.81 -21.00 9.89
CA THR A 19 -4.68 -20.66 10.76
C THR A 19 -4.40 -19.16 10.76
N THR A 20 -4.44 -18.52 9.58
CA THR A 20 -4.29 -17.07 9.43
C THR A 20 -5.39 -16.33 10.18
N TYR A 21 -6.66 -16.70 9.96
CA TYR A 21 -7.79 -16.11 10.66
C TYR A 21 -7.66 -16.24 12.18
N LYS A 22 -7.31 -17.42 12.68
CA LYS A 22 -7.09 -17.68 14.11
C LYS A 22 -5.97 -16.82 14.68
N TYR A 23 -4.88 -16.66 13.95
CA TYR A 23 -3.75 -15.84 14.39
C TYR A 23 -4.16 -14.36 14.52
N TYR A 24 -4.73 -13.77 13.47
CA TYR A 24 -5.09 -12.35 13.47
C TYR A 24 -6.30 -12.03 14.35
N SER A 25 -7.22 -12.98 14.54
CA SER A 25 -8.38 -12.83 15.44
C SER A 25 -8.05 -13.21 16.90
N SER A 26 -6.82 -13.62 17.19
CA SER A 26 -6.41 -13.88 18.56
C SER A 26 -6.47 -12.60 19.39
N LYS A 27 -6.85 -12.74 20.66
CA LYS A 27 -6.92 -11.62 21.60
C LYS A 27 -5.61 -10.81 21.63
N LYS A 28 -4.46 -11.49 21.62
CA LYS A 28 -3.14 -10.85 21.54
C LYS A 28 -3.00 -9.88 20.36
N ASN A 29 -3.39 -10.31 19.15
CA ASN A 29 -3.29 -9.46 17.95
C ASN A 29 -4.37 -8.37 17.91
N ILE A 30 -5.59 -8.67 18.37
CA ILE A 30 -6.66 -7.67 18.48
C ILE A 30 -6.25 -6.57 19.46
N ASP A 31 -5.76 -6.94 20.64
CA ASP A 31 -5.34 -6.00 21.68
C ASP A 31 -4.16 -5.16 21.20
N ALA A 32 -3.14 -5.77 20.58
CA ALA A 32 -2.01 -5.05 20.00
C ALA A 32 -2.44 -4.08 18.88
N LYS A 33 -3.36 -4.52 18.00
CA LYS A 33 -3.93 -3.67 16.95
C LYS A 33 -4.70 -2.48 17.54
N ASN A 34 -5.54 -2.73 18.54
CA ASN A 34 -6.33 -1.69 19.19
C ASN A 34 -5.44 -0.70 19.94
N PHE A 35 -4.43 -1.19 20.67
CA PHE A 35 -3.44 -0.35 21.33
C PHE A 35 -2.71 0.54 20.33
N ASN A 36 -2.18 -0.02 19.23
CA ASN A 36 -1.46 0.77 18.23
C ASN A 36 -2.33 1.80 17.52
N ARG A 37 -3.62 1.51 17.28
CA ARG A 37 -4.55 2.43 16.61
C ARG A 37 -5.03 3.54 17.53
N ASN A 38 -5.36 3.22 18.78
CA ASN A 38 -5.87 4.19 19.74
C ASN A 38 -4.76 5.14 20.24
N ASN A 39 -3.49 4.70 20.23
CA ASN A 39 -2.35 5.48 20.71
C ASN A 39 -1.44 5.92 19.55
N ILE A 40 -1.96 6.04 18.33
CA ILE A 40 -1.14 6.34 17.14
C ILE A 40 -0.42 7.68 17.28
N GLU A 41 -1.07 8.67 17.87
CA GLU A 41 -0.50 10.01 18.10
C GLU A 41 0.70 9.95 19.06
N ASP A 42 0.56 9.32 20.22
CA ASP A 42 1.65 9.14 21.18
C ASP A 42 2.82 8.34 20.59
N ILE A 43 2.51 7.29 19.83
CA ILE A 43 3.52 6.47 19.14
C ILE A 43 4.28 7.31 18.11
N ILE A 44 3.58 8.14 17.33
CA ILE A 44 4.19 9.04 16.36
C ILE A 44 5.04 10.09 17.07
N ASN A 45 4.51 10.77 18.08
CA ASN A 45 5.23 11.79 18.84
C ASN A 45 6.52 11.23 19.46
N LYS A 46 6.46 10.02 20.03
CA LYS A 46 7.63 9.33 20.58
C LYS A 46 8.63 8.87 19.52
N LYS A 47 8.18 8.50 18.31
CA LYS A 47 9.07 8.05 17.23
C LYS A 47 9.71 9.22 16.49
N ILE A 48 8.98 10.33 16.35
CA ILE A 48 9.45 11.54 15.66
C ILE A 48 10.41 12.34 16.55
N SER A 49 10.36 12.23 17.88
CA SER A 49 11.31 12.93 18.77
C SER A 49 12.77 12.66 18.44
N ASP A 50 13.07 11.47 17.92
CA ASP A 50 14.43 11.03 17.58
C ASP A 50 14.76 11.29 16.10
N LEU A 51 13.81 11.79 15.30
CA LEU A 51 14.05 12.09 13.89
C LEU A 51 14.73 13.46 13.74
N PRO A 52 15.86 13.53 13.01
CA PRO A 52 16.46 14.81 12.68
C PRO A 52 15.53 15.58 11.75
N ILE A 53 15.22 16.83 12.11
CA ILE A 53 14.51 17.75 11.22
C ILE A 53 15.51 18.19 10.14
N LEU A 54 15.25 17.81 8.89
CA LEU A 54 16.02 18.30 7.75
C LEU A 54 15.76 19.79 7.57
N LYS A 55 16.83 20.58 7.54
CA LYS A 55 16.73 22.00 7.20
C LYS A 55 16.30 22.10 5.74
N ASN A 56 15.46 23.09 5.44
CA ASN A 56 15.08 23.39 4.07
C ASN A 56 16.33 23.68 3.23
N ASP A 57 16.59 22.82 2.25
CA ASP A 57 17.67 22.93 1.26
C ASP A 57 17.14 23.21 -0.15
N THR A 58 15.85 23.57 -0.28
CA THR A 58 15.19 23.86 -1.57
C THR A 58 15.51 25.26 -2.11
N ASN A 59 16.47 25.97 -1.53
CA ASN A 59 16.98 27.19 -2.14
C ASN A 59 17.75 26.82 -3.41
N ASN A 60 17.28 27.28 -4.58
CA ASN A 60 17.88 27.03 -5.89
C ASN A 60 17.82 25.56 -6.36
N VAL A 61 16.82 24.77 -5.94
CA VAL A 61 16.55 23.52 -6.67
C VAL A 61 16.22 23.85 -8.11
N ILE A 62 16.95 23.21 -9.02
CA ILE A 62 16.68 23.30 -10.45
C ILE A 62 15.33 22.64 -10.66
N GLU A 63 14.35 23.42 -11.12
CA GLU A 63 13.08 22.86 -11.57
C GLU A 63 13.38 21.84 -12.67
N PHE A 64 12.90 20.61 -12.49
CA PHE A 64 13.11 19.55 -13.46
C PHE A 64 12.49 19.99 -14.79
N ASN A 65 13.34 20.37 -15.75
CA ASN A 65 12.91 20.62 -17.11
C ASN A 65 12.67 19.25 -17.74
N ASP A 66 11.42 18.81 -17.68
CA ASP A 66 10.96 17.54 -18.25
C ASP A 66 11.12 17.46 -19.77
N GLY A 67 11.52 18.57 -20.43
CA GLY A 67 11.69 18.65 -21.87
C GLY A 67 10.36 18.73 -22.64
N PHE A 68 9.23 18.66 -21.94
CA PHE A 68 7.88 18.69 -22.53
C PHE A 68 7.21 20.06 -22.42
N SER A 69 7.82 21.00 -21.70
CA SER A 69 7.33 22.38 -21.49
C SER A 69 6.95 23.15 -22.76
N ASN A 70 7.53 22.81 -23.92
CA ASN A 70 7.21 23.42 -25.23
C ASN A 70 6.61 22.45 -26.27
N GLY A 71 6.23 21.23 -25.89
CA GLY A 71 6.21 20.10 -26.85
C GLY A 71 5.08 19.09 -26.74
N ILE A 72 3.87 19.44 -26.29
CA ILE A 72 2.71 18.52 -26.36
C ILE A 72 1.56 19.18 -27.13
N LYS A 73 1.82 19.72 -28.33
CA LYS A 73 0.74 20.21 -29.21
C LYS A 73 0.15 19.12 -30.10
N ASN A 74 0.85 17.99 -30.28
CA ASN A 74 0.53 16.96 -31.28
C ASN A 74 0.60 15.51 -30.75
N GLU A 75 0.54 15.28 -29.44
CA GLU A 75 0.53 13.90 -28.94
C GLU A 75 -0.80 13.21 -29.25
N LYS A 76 -0.73 11.98 -29.77
CA LYS A 76 -1.92 11.13 -29.94
C LYS A 76 -2.63 11.02 -28.61
N THR A 77 -3.90 11.42 -28.57
CA THR A 77 -4.74 11.28 -27.38
C THR A 77 -4.79 9.81 -26.97
N ARG A 78 -4.42 9.53 -25.71
CA ARG A 78 -4.46 8.16 -25.19
C ARG A 78 -5.93 7.77 -25.00
N GLY A 79 -6.43 6.91 -25.88
CA GLY A 79 -7.82 6.47 -25.92
C GLY A 79 -8.29 5.65 -24.72
N PHE A 80 -7.44 5.42 -23.72
CA PHE A 80 -7.80 4.69 -22.51
C PHE A 80 -9.08 5.24 -21.85
N TRP A 81 -9.19 6.57 -21.76
CA TRP A 81 -10.38 7.22 -21.18
C TRP A 81 -11.64 7.08 -22.04
N ASN A 82 -11.51 6.82 -23.34
CA ASN A 82 -12.68 6.54 -24.18
C ASN A 82 -13.28 5.16 -23.89
N LEU A 83 -12.53 4.22 -23.31
CA LEU A 83 -13.04 2.91 -22.90
C LEU A 83 -13.94 2.99 -21.67
N LEU A 84 -13.84 4.08 -20.90
CA LEU A 84 -14.59 4.30 -19.67
C LEU A 84 -15.83 5.16 -19.88
N LYS A 85 -16.06 5.66 -21.10
CA LYS A 85 -17.31 6.35 -21.44
C LYS A 85 -18.37 5.28 -21.66
N SER A 86 -19.46 5.35 -20.89
CA SER A 86 -20.68 4.63 -21.24
C SER A 86 -21.26 5.21 -22.53
N GLU A 87 -21.93 4.37 -23.33
CA GLU A 87 -22.69 4.81 -24.51
C GLU A 87 -23.66 5.96 -24.20
#